data_AF-A0A3D1Y8B8-F1
#
_entry.id   AF-A0A3D1Y8B8-F1
#
_cell.length_a   1.000
_cell.length_b   1.000
_cell.length_c   1.000
_cell.angle_alpha   90.00
_cell.angle_beta   90.00
_cell.angle_gamma   90.00
#
_symmetry.space_group_name_H-M   'P 1'
#
loop_
_entity.id
_entity.type
_entity.pdbx_description
1 polymer ?
#
loop_
_entity_poly.entity_id
_entity_poly.type
_entity_poly.pdbx_seq_one_letter_code
_entity_poly.pdbx_strand_id
1 'polypeptide(L)'
;MIGFVIWSLLGVFIIGLGIKDMFSKNPVGFWANTETIKVKDVKGYNRASGLLFIIYGIIFVILGIPLLDGQNTPYVLLSVIGVMVETIVIMAAYSLVIVKKYEEK
;
A
#
# COMPACT_ATOMS: atom_id res chain seq x y z
N MET A 1 -2.47 3.53 -22.96
CA MET A 1 -1.01 3.56 -22.71
C MET A 1 -0.56 4.62 -21.69
N ILE A 2 -0.73 5.93 -21.92
CA ILE A 2 -0.26 6.98 -20.95
C ILE A 2 -0.82 6.76 -19.54
N GLY A 3 -2.11 6.43 -19.41
CA GLY A 3 -2.72 6.13 -18.11
C GLY A 3 -2.03 4.99 -17.36
N PHE A 4 -1.73 3.88 -18.04
CA PHE A 4 -1.01 2.76 -17.45
C PHE A 4 0.43 3.12 -17.03
N VAL A 5 1.11 3.99 -17.79
CA VAL A 5 2.47 4.47 -17.43
C VAL A 5 2.42 5.27 -16.14
N ILE A 6 1.52 6.25 -16.05
CA ILE A 6 1.34 7.07 -14.83
C ILE A 6 0.96 6.16 -13.65
N TRP A 7 0.04 5.24 -13.86
CA TRP A 7 -0.39 4.27 -12.86
C TRP A 7 0.77 3.41 -12.36
N SER A 8 1.59 2.89 -13.26
CA SER A 8 2.75 2.07 -12.92
C SER A 8 3.80 2.85 -12.15
N LEU A 9 4.04 4.12 -12.50
CA LEU A 9 4.96 5.00 -11.76
C LEU A 9 4.50 5.22 -10.32
N LEU A 10 3.19 5.40 -10.10
CA LEU A 10 2.63 5.49 -8.75
C LEU A 10 2.81 4.18 -7.97
N GLY A 11 2.56 3.03 -8.60
CA GLY A 11 2.78 1.72 -7.98
C GLY A 11 4.24 1.49 -7.58
N VAL A 12 5.20 1.81 -8.47
CA VAL A 12 6.63 1.73 -8.19
C VAL A 12 7.04 2.69 -7.08
N PHE A 13 6.47 3.90 -7.04
CA PHE A 13 6.70 4.85 -5.96
C PHE A 13 6.26 4.27 -4.60
N ILE A 14 5.07 3.65 -4.54
CA ILE A 14 4.57 3.02 -3.31
C ILE A 14 5.45 1.84 -2.87
N ILE A 15 5.91 1.01 -3.82
CA ILE A 15 6.87 -0.06 -3.53
C ILE A 15 8.16 0.53 -2.95
N GLY A 16 8.67 1.62 -3.53
CA GLY A 16 9.85 2.33 -3.03
C GLY A 16 9.67 2.84 -1.60
N LEU A 17 8.49 3.36 -1.25
CA LEU A 17 8.15 3.74 0.12
C LEU A 17 8.18 2.53 1.04
N GLY A 18 7.54 1.42 0.65
CA GLY A 18 7.55 0.18 1.45
C GLY A 18 8.95 -0.36 1.69
N ILE A 19 9.83 -0.34 0.67
CA ILE A 19 11.25 -0.71 0.82
C ILE A 19 11.94 0.21 1.83
N LYS A 20 11.81 1.53 1.67
CA LYS A 20 12.40 2.51 2.59
C LYS A 20 11.94 2.27 4.03
N ASP A 21 10.65 2.01 4.22
CA ASP A 21 10.04 1.82 5.53
C ASP A 21 10.59 0.59 6.25
N MET A 22 10.86 -0.51 5.55
CA MET A 22 11.48 -1.73 6.14
C MET A 22 12.87 -1.49 6.76
N PHE A 23 13.58 -0.45 6.32
CA PHE A 23 14.91 -0.09 6.82
C PHE A 23 14.90 1.13 7.74
N SER A 24 13.74 1.73 8.00
CA SER A 24 13.63 2.87 8.92
C SER A 24 13.98 2.47 10.35
N LYS A 25 14.69 3.37 11.05
CA LYS A 25 15.03 3.22 12.47
C LYS A 25 13.93 3.71 13.41
N ASN A 26 13.05 4.59 12.92
CA ASN A 26 11.93 5.14 13.68
C ASN A 26 10.62 4.46 13.25
N PRO A 27 9.61 4.36 14.12
CA PRO A 27 8.29 3.86 13.75
C PRO A 27 7.75 4.63 12.54
N VAL A 28 7.41 3.91 11.47
CA VAL A 28 6.85 4.53 10.27
C VAL A 28 5.36 4.82 10.44
N GLY A 29 4.93 5.99 9.95
CA GLY A 29 3.51 6.32 9.88
C GLY A 29 2.84 5.58 8.72
N PHE A 30 1.71 4.94 8.99
CA PHE A 30 0.88 4.32 7.97
C PHE A 30 -0.22 5.27 7.47
N TRP A 31 -0.89 5.97 8.39
CA TRP A 31 -1.91 6.95 8.06
C TRP A 31 -1.30 8.34 7.87
N ALA A 32 -1.82 9.07 6.90
CA ALA A 32 -1.52 10.48 6.77
C ALA A 32 -2.20 11.26 7.91
N ASN A 33 -1.57 12.34 8.35
CA ASN A 33 -2.10 13.29 9.33
C ASN A 33 -2.47 12.68 10.70
N THR A 34 -1.81 11.60 11.11
CA THR A 34 -1.91 11.05 12.47
C THR A 34 -0.53 10.92 13.09
N GLU A 35 -0.45 10.98 14.42
CA GLU A 35 0.77 10.59 15.11
C GLU A 35 1.06 9.10 14.89
N THR A 36 2.34 8.76 14.84
CA THR A 36 2.77 7.36 14.80
C THR A 36 2.47 6.71 16.15
N ILE A 37 1.84 5.53 16.12
CA ILE A 37 1.59 4.76 17.34
C ILE A 37 2.89 4.42 18.05
N LYS A 38 2.81 4.26 19.38
CA LYS A 38 3.92 3.69 20.16
C LYS A 38 4.00 2.19 19.87
N VAL A 39 5.19 1.72 19.54
CA VAL A 39 5.41 0.32 19.15
C VAL A 39 6.48 -0.32 20.01
N LYS A 40 6.20 -1.53 20.48
CA LYS A 40 7.13 -2.31 21.33
C LYS A 40 8.29 -2.92 20.55
N ASP A 41 8.13 -3.15 19.25
CA ASP A 41 9.17 -3.65 18.34
C ASP A 41 9.13 -2.86 17.02
N VAL A 42 9.96 -1.82 16.96
CA VAL A 42 10.06 -0.92 15.80
C VAL A 42 10.46 -1.67 14.53
N LYS A 43 11.45 -2.58 14.63
CA LYS A 43 11.99 -3.27 13.44
C LYS A 43 10.98 -4.24 12.86
N GLY A 44 10.29 -5.00 13.70
CA GLY A 44 9.22 -5.90 13.27
C GLY A 44 8.03 -5.14 12.67
N TYR A 45 7.60 -4.06 13.33
CA TYR A 45 6.51 -3.21 12.86
C TYR A 45 6.82 -2.57 11.49
N ASN A 46 8.01 -1.97 11.35
CA ASN A 46 8.45 -1.33 10.10
C ASN A 46 8.55 -2.34 8.96
N ARG A 47 9.05 -3.56 9.23
CA ARG A 47 9.08 -4.64 8.23
C ARG A 47 7.68 -5.07 7.80
N ALA A 48 6.76 -5.24 8.74
CA ALA A 48 5.38 -5.63 8.44
C ALA A 48 4.66 -4.55 7.62
N SER A 49 4.78 -3.29 8.04
CA SER A 49 4.14 -2.15 7.36
C SER A 49 4.75 -1.91 5.97
N GLY A 50 6.08 -1.97 5.86
CA GLY A 50 6.76 -1.83 4.57
C GLY A 50 6.42 -2.96 3.59
N LEU A 51 6.33 -4.21 4.07
CA LEU A 51 5.87 -5.34 3.25
C LEU A 51 4.42 -5.15 2.79
N LEU A 52 3.55 -4.62 3.65
CA LEU A 52 2.16 -4.33 3.31
C LEU A 52 2.07 -3.32 2.15
N PHE A 53 2.90 -2.27 2.17
CA PHE A 53 3.00 -1.28 1.06
C PHE A 53 3.58 -1.87 -0.22
N ILE A 54 4.56 -2.78 -0.13
CA ILE A 54 5.08 -3.46 -1.32
C ILE A 54 4.00 -4.32 -1.97
N ILE A 55 3.27 -5.11 -1.18
CA ILE A 55 2.17 -5.94 -1.68
C ILE A 55 1.10 -5.07 -2.34
N TYR A 56 0.70 -3.98 -1.68
CA TYR A 56 -0.24 -3.01 -2.24
C TYR A 56 0.28 -2.43 -3.56
N GLY A 57 1.53 -1.95 -3.62
CA GLY A 57 2.07 -1.40 -4.87
C GLY A 57 2.11 -2.43 -6.02
N ILE A 58 2.40 -3.71 -5.73
CA ILE A 58 2.38 -4.78 -6.74
C ILE A 58 0.96 -5.04 -7.26
N ILE A 59 -0.01 -5.23 -6.35
CA ILE A 59 -1.41 -5.49 -6.73
C ILE A 59 -1.99 -4.29 -7.46
N PHE A 60 -1.73 -3.08 -6.98
CA PHE A 60 -2.08 -1.83 -7.65
C PHE A 60 -1.61 -1.82 -9.11
N VAL A 61 -0.33 -2.11 -9.40
CA VAL A 61 0.17 -2.17 -10.79
C VAL A 61 -0.58 -3.19 -11.63
N ILE A 62 -0.86 -4.38 -11.09
CA ILE A 62 -1.62 -5.44 -11.77
C ILE A 62 -3.04 -4.95 -12.10
N LEU A 63 -3.70 -4.27 -11.17
CA LEU A 63 -5.02 -3.67 -11.38
C LEU A 63 -5.01 -2.58 -12.46
N GLY A 64 -3.84 -2.04 -12.84
CA GLY A 64 -3.70 -1.10 -13.94
C GLY A 64 -3.80 -1.73 -15.34
N ILE A 65 -3.66 -3.05 -15.48
CA ILE A 65 -3.63 -3.75 -16.79
C ILE A 65 -4.79 -3.34 -17.73
N PRO A 66 -6.06 -3.21 -17.28
CA PRO A 66 -7.15 -2.75 -18.14
C PRO A 66 -6.92 -1.39 -18.82
N LEU A 67 -6.04 -0.53 -18.30
CA LEU A 67 -5.69 0.77 -18.90
C LEU A 67 -4.81 0.64 -20.17
N LEU A 68 -4.34 -0.56 -20.48
CA LEU A 68 -3.61 -0.87 -21.71
C LEU A 68 -4.55 -0.90 -22.92
N ASP A 69 -5.75 -1.46 -22.77
CA ASP A 69 -6.74 -1.65 -23.85
C ASP A 69 -7.57 -0.40 -24.16
N GLY A 70 -7.31 0.71 -23.48
CA GLY A 70 -7.96 2.00 -23.69
C GLY A 70 -8.81 2.44 -22.49
N GLN A 71 -8.79 3.74 -22.22
CA GLN A 71 -9.38 4.34 -21.00
C GLN A 71 -10.91 4.40 -21.00
N ASN A 72 -11.56 4.30 -22.17
CA ASN A 72 -13.02 4.41 -22.31
C ASN A 72 -13.70 3.03 -22.40
N THR A 73 -13.02 1.98 -21.94
CA THR A 73 -13.57 0.62 -21.93
C THR A 73 -14.24 0.33 -20.58
N PRO A 74 -15.32 -0.49 -20.55
CA PRO A 74 -15.93 -0.92 -19.29
C PRO A 74 -14.95 -1.62 -18.35
N TYR A 75 -13.86 -2.21 -18.88
CA TYR A 75 -12.83 -2.89 -18.10
C TYR A 75 -12.09 -2.00 -17.11
N VAL A 76 -12.07 -0.67 -17.33
CA VAL A 76 -11.50 0.28 -16.36
C VAL A 76 -12.24 0.24 -15.02
N LEU A 77 -13.52 -0.14 -14.99
CA LEU A 77 -14.25 -0.33 -13.73
C LEU A 77 -13.66 -1.43 -12.86
N LEU A 78 -13.03 -2.46 -13.45
CA LEU A 78 -12.31 -3.49 -12.69
C LEU A 78 -11.12 -2.89 -11.93
N SER A 79 -10.39 -1.95 -12.55
CA SER A 79 -9.30 -1.23 -11.89
C SER A 79 -9.82 -0.37 -10.73
N VAL A 80 -10.90 0.39 -10.96
CA VAL A 80 -11.48 1.28 -9.94
C VAL A 80 -11.98 0.49 -8.74
N ILE A 81 -12.85 -0.50 -8.97
CA ILE A 81 -13.42 -1.33 -7.91
C ILE A 81 -12.31 -2.16 -7.24
N GLY A 82 -11.37 -2.69 -8.02
CA GLY A 82 -10.22 -3.42 -7.52
C GLY A 82 -9.41 -2.62 -6.52
N VAL A 83 -9.05 -1.38 -6.85
CA VAL A 83 -8.27 -0.50 -5.95
C VAL A 83 -9.07 -0.15 -4.70
N MET A 84 -10.38 0.08 -4.81
CA MET A 84 -11.23 0.31 -3.63
C MET A 84 -11.20 -0.88 -2.67
N VAL A 85 -11.40 -2.10 -3.19
CA VAL A 85 -11.38 -3.32 -2.38
C VAL A 85 -9.99 -3.56 -1.78
N GLU A 86 -8.95 -3.43 -2.59
CA GLU A 86 -7.55 -3.56 -2.18
C GLU A 86 -7.23 -2.61 -1.01
N THR A 87 -7.60 -1.34 -1.14
CA THR A 87 -7.37 -0.33 -0.10
C THR A 87 -8.06 -0.72 1.20
N ILE A 88 -9.31 -1.18 1.15
CA ILE A 88 -10.04 -1.65 2.34
C ILE A 88 -9.33 -2.83 3.02
N VAL A 89 -8.87 -3.81 2.23
CA VAL A 89 -8.16 -4.98 2.74
C VAL A 89 -6.85 -4.56 3.42
N ILE A 90 -6.09 -3.66 2.82
CA ILE A 90 -4.83 -3.14 3.39
C ILE A 90 -5.08 -2.37 4.69
N MET A 91 -6.10 -1.50 4.72
CA MET A 91 -6.50 -0.76 5.93
C MET A 91 -6.90 -1.71 7.07
N ALA A 92 -7.64 -2.78 6.75
CA ALA A 92 -8.04 -3.81 7.69
C ALA A 92 -6.84 -4.63 8.18
N ALA A 93 -5.96 -5.07 7.28
CA ALA A 93 -4.75 -5.81 7.63
C ALA A 93 -3.83 -4.99 8.55
N TYR A 94 -3.62 -3.71 8.25
CA TYR A 94 -2.88 -2.82 9.12
C TYR A 94 -3.53 -2.71 10.51
N SER A 95 -4.79 -2.29 10.56
CA SER A 95 -5.48 -1.96 11.82
C SER A 95 -5.74 -3.18 12.70
N LEU A 96 -6.12 -4.31 12.10
CA LEU A 96 -6.54 -5.50 12.85
C LEU A 96 -5.41 -6.48 13.12
N VAL A 97 -4.33 -6.46 12.34
CA VAL A 97 -3.22 -7.41 12.48
C VAL A 97 -1.95 -6.71 12.94
N ILE A 98 -1.46 -5.70 12.20
CA ILE A 98 -0.19 -5.05 12.50
C ILE A 98 -0.27 -4.25 13.79
N VAL A 99 -1.25 -3.35 13.92
CA VAL A 99 -1.43 -2.53 15.13
C VAL A 99 -1.60 -3.43 16.35
N LYS A 100 -2.56 -4.37 16.33
CA LYS A 100 -2.79 -5.29 17.45
C LYS A 100 -1.54 -6.09 17.86
N LYS A 101 -0.66 -6.42 16.90
CA LYS A 101 0.55 -7.18 17.16
C LYS A 101 1.66 -6.33 17.76
N TYR A 102 1.84 -5.08 17.31
CA TYR A 102 3.04 -4.28 17.58
C TYR A 102 2.81 -3.07 18.49
N GLU A 103 1.56 -2.61 18.66
CA GLU A 103 1.23 -1.51 19.55
C GLU A 103 1.64 -1.82 21.00
N GLU A 104 2.22 -0.80 21.64
CA GLU A 104 2.50 -0.79 23.07
C GLU A 104 1.24 -0.36 23.81
N LYS A 105 0.75 -1.21 24.72
CA LYS A 105 -0.47 -0.97 25.50
C LYS A 105 -0.17 -0.27 26.82
#